data_AF-A0A2R6D9G3-F1
#
_entry.id   AF-A0A2R6D9G3-F1
#
_cell.length_a   1.000
_cell.length_b   1.000
_cell.length_c   1.000
_cell.angle_alpha   90.00
_cell.angle_beta   90.00
_cell.angle_gamma   90.00
#
_symmetry.space_group_name_H-M   'P 1'
#
loop_
_entity.id
_entity.type
_entity.pdbx_description
1 polymer ?
#
loop_
_entity_poly.entity_id
_entity_poly.type
_entity_poly.pdbx_seq_one_letter_code
_entity_poly.pdbx_strand_id
1 'polypeptide(L)'
;MSDESDEVEETEAADEAAEEVTDAETEEQGGDETAEAESAEAETDDDAAGLEDGDFVRIGYTARTVEGGQLVDTTDPEVAEEEGVDDQGTFEPRVIVLGEGHLFPEVENDIRGSEVGDEGTVVVPAAEAFGEYDEAEVETVSADKIDEDDRYPGARVQIDGQQGVLETIIGGRARVDFNHPLAGEDIEYDYEVLEVVEDDLERAEGLLSMFLDLELEMWIETDEVEETRVEEPDEDDEDAEPETVTETVEKRTLYVESDPQLAMNQQWMMQKQQIAQQIIDLTDLDRILVQEILDGSGMGMPGMMGGMGGGAGGGDVDIEEALEEADIDADEIADEL
;
A
#
# COMPACT_ATOMS: atom_id res chain seq x y z
N MET A 1 52.22 -53.73 -32.68
CA MET A 1 51.05 -53.79 -33.57
C MET A 1 50.41 -52.43 -33.45
N SER A 2 50.99 -51.45 -34.15
CA SER A 2 50.53 -50.96 -35.46
C SER A 2 49.40 -49.96 -35.24
N ASP A 3 49.37 -48.75 -35.79
CA ASP A 3 50.32 -47.91 -36.52
C ASP A 3 49.50 -46.65 -36.87
N GLU A 4 50.11 -45.46 -36.86
CA GLU A 4 49.88 -44.32 -37.78
C GLU A 4 48.45 -43.73 -37.97
N SER A 5 48.22 -42.45 -38.22
CA SER A 5 49.00 -41.20 -38.24
C SER A 5 48.04 -40.05 -38.61
N ASP A 6 48.42 -38.82 -38.25
CA ASP A 6 48.44 -37.55 -39.03
C ASP A 6 47.33 -37.25 -40.06
N GLU A 7 46.90 -36.01 -40.37
CA GLU A 7 47.32 -34.65 -40.05
C GLU A 7 46.23 -33.69 -40.62
N VAL A 8 46.27 -32.44 -40.16
CA VAL A 8 45.75 -31.15 -40.67
C VAL A 8 45.25 -31.04 -42.13
N GLU A 9 44.24 -30.19 -42.34
CA GLU A 9 44.40 -29.00 -43.20
C GLU A 9 43.32 -27.92 -42.99
N GLU A 10 43.82 -26.69 -42.93
CA GLU A 10 43.18 -25.37 -42.90
C GLU A 10 42.84 -24.94 -44.34
N THR A 11 41.74 -24.22 -44.62
CA THR A 11 41.68 -23.32 -45.78
C THR A 11 40.74 -22.13 -45.56
N GLU A 12 41.28 -20.95 -45.85
CA GLU A 12 40.67 -19.63 -45.93
C GLU A 12 39.98 -19.37 -47.31
N ALA A 13 39.38 -18.17 -47.42
CA ALA A 13 39.00 -17.38 -48.62
C ALA A 13 37.56 -17.57 -49.15
N ALA A 14 36.65 -16.57 -49.10
CA ALA A 14 36.57 -15.26 -49.79
C ALA A 14 35.80 -15.32 -51.13
N ASP A 15 34.75 -14.49 -51.27
CA ASP A 15 34.25 -13.77 -52.50
C ASP A 15 32.82 -13.22 -52.18
N GLU A 16 32.56 -11.92 -52.08
CA GLU A 16 32.33 -10.89 -53.13
C GLU A 16 30.99 -10.96 -53.92
N ALA A 17 30.34 -9.78 -53.96
CA ALA A 17 29.47 -9.23 -55.02
C ALA A 17 28.04 -9.82 -55.18
N ALA A 18 26.97 -9.12 -55.58
CA ALA A 18 26.75 -7.76 -56.09
C ALA A 18 25.25 -7.40 -55.97
N GLU A 19 24.96 -6.10 -56.08
CA GLU A 19 23.67 -5.46 -56.32
C GLU A 19 22.85 -6.08 -57.48
N GLU A 20 21.51 -6.02 -57.41
CA GLU A 20 20.74 -5.49 -58.54
C GLU A 20 19.42 -4.85 -58.07
N VAL A 21 19.25 -3.61 -58.53
CA VAL A 21 18.09 -2.73 -58.39
C VAL A 21 17.20 -2.94 -59.62
N THR A 22 15.88 -3.05 -59.47
CA THR A 22 14.95 -2.80 -60.57
C THR A 22 13.79 -1.92 -60.10
N ASP A 23 13.85 -0.67 -60.56
CA ASP A 23 12.78 0.33 -60.55
C ASP A 23 11.81 0.09 -61.71
N ALA A 24 10.51 0.29 -61.48
CA ALA A 24 9.53 0.60 -62.51
C ALA A 24 8.25 1.24 -61.89
N GLU A 25 8.26 2.57 -61.88
CA GLU A 25 7.14 3.54 -62.02
C GLU A 25 5.99 3.05 -62.94
N THR A 26 4.73 3.51 -62.96
CA THR A 26 3.84 4.48 -62.28
C THR A 26 2.53 4.39 -63.07
N GLU A 27 1.33 4.51 -62.48
CA GLU A 27 0.18 5.27 -63.07
C GLU A 27 -0.87 5.57 -61.99
N GLU A 28 -1.08 6.87 -61.74
CA GLU A 28 -2.19 7.44 -60.95
C GLU A 28 -3.52 7.40 -61.69
N GLN A 29 -4.64 7.34 -60.95
CA GLN A 29 -5.90 7.99 -61.31
C GLN A 29 -6.68 8.33 -60.04
N GLY A 30 -6.92 9.63 -59.81
CA GLY A 30 -7.69 10.16 -58.71
C GLY A 30 -9.21 10.19 -58.94
N GLY A 31 -9.94 10.40 -57.85
CA GLY A 31 -11.38 10.66 -57.80
C GLY A 31 -11.77 11.15 -56.40
N ASP A 32 -12.06 12.44 -56.32
CA ASP A 32 -12.50 13.23 -55.17
C ASP A 32 -13.98 12.97 -54.84
N GLU A 33 -14.29 12.61 -53.60
CA GLU A 33 -15.62 12.81 -52.97
C GLU A 33 -15.45 13.21 -51.50
N THR A 34 -15.87 14.44 -51.19
CA THR A 34 -15.88 15.12 -49.89
C THR A 34 -17.09 14.79 -49.01
N ALA A 35 -16.86 14.87 -47.67
CA ALA A 35 -17.80 15.06 -46.55
C ALA A 35 -18.68 13.85 -46.19
N GLU A 36 -18.83 13.44 -44.92
CA GLU A 36 -19.12 14.25 -43.73
C GLU A 36 -18.32 13.80 -42.50
N ALA A 37 -17.86 14.79 -41.73
CA ALA A 37 -17.23 14.62 -40.43
C ALA A 37 -18.33 14.44 -39.37
N GLU A 38 -18.33 13.30 -38.69
CA GLU A 38 -18.88 13.19 -37.34
C GLU A 38 -17.69 13.34 -36.38
N SER A 39 -17.71 14.46 -35.67
CA SER A 39 -16.80 14.79 -34.58
C SER A 39 -16.94 13.75 -33.48
N ALA A 40 -16.05 12.75 -33.51
CA ALA A 40 -15.58 12.14 -32.27
C ALA A 40 -14.66 13.18 -31.64
N GLU A 41 -15.05 13.65 -30.47
CA GLU A 41 -14.25 14.50 -29.62
C GLU A 41 -12.93 13.78 -29.40
N ALA A 42 -11.85 14.41 -29.86
CA ALA A 42 -10.51 13.98 -29.54
C ALA A 42 -10.35 14.23 -28.04
N GLU A 43 -10.57 13.19 -27.26
CA GLU A 43 -9.91 13.01 -25.97
C GLU A 43 -8.41 13.15 -26.29
N THR A 44 -7.80 14.14 -25.67
CA THR A 44 -6.44 14.58 -25.92
C THR A 44 -5.47 13.44 -25.61
N ASP A 45 -4.68 13.04 -26.62
CA ASP A 45 -3.41 12.34 -26.40
C ASP A 45 -2.55 13.18 -25.43
N ASP A 46 -2.52 12.79 -24.16
CA ASP A 46 -1.43 13.12 -23.20
C ASP A 46 -0.30 12.07 -23.29
N ASP A 47 -0.32 11.26 -24.35
CA ASP A 47 0.71 10.27 -24.71
C ASP A 47 2.03 10.96 -25.11
N ALA A 48 2.89 11.25 -24.13
CA ALA A 48 4.35 11.05 -24.20
C ALA A 48 5.10 11.50 -22.93
N ALA A 49 4.53 11.33 -21.74
CA ALA A 49 5.31 11.25 -20.51
C ALA A 49 5.00 9.88 -19.90
N GLY A 50 5.98 8.98 -19.87
CA GLY A 50 5.84 7.73 -19.12
C GLY A 50 5.72 8.00 -17.62
N LEU A 51 5.36 6.99 -16.84
CA LEU A 51 5.04 7.13 -15.42
C LEU A 51 6.15 7.85 -14.62
N GLU A 52 5.76 8.78 -13.75
CA GLU A 52 6.66 9.61 -12.95
C GLU A 52 6.43 9.44 -11.44
N ASP A 53 7.33 9.99 -10.63
CA ASP A 53 7.17 10.01 -9.17
C ASP A 53 5.89 10.79 -8.78
N GLY A 54 5.10 10.21 -7.89
CA GLY A 54 3.81 10.73 -7.45
C GLY A 54 2.61 10.17 -8.22
N ASP A 55 2.82 9.47 -9.33
CA ASP A 55 1.73 8.79 -10.03
C ASP A 55 1.20 7.63 -9.20
N PHE A 56 -0.14 7.54 -9.14
CA PHE A 56 -0.82 6.41 -8.56
C PHE A 56 -1.03 5.34 -9.62
N VAL A 57 -0.54 4.15 -9.36
CA VAL A 57 -0.55 3.06 -10.33
C VAL A 57 -1.10 1.81 -9.69
N ARG A 58 -2.04 1.15 -10.36
CA ARG A 58 -2.51 -0.18 -9.98
C ARG A 58 -1.59 -1.21 -10.64
N ILE A 59 -0.93 -2.01 -9.83
CA ILE A 59 0.10 -2.97 -10.27
C ILE A 59 -0.26 -4.38 -9.82
N GLY A 60 -0.14 -5.33 -10.75
CA GLY A 60 -0.08 -6.75 -10.44
C GLY A 60 1.38 -7.19 -10.33
N TYR A 61 1.72 -8.04 -9.37
CA TYR A 61 3.07 -8.58 -9.27
C TYR A 61 3.15 -9.96 -8.63
N THR A 62 4.27 -10.64 -8.88
CA THR A 62 4.70 -11.84 -8.18
C THR A 62 6.19 -11.77 -7.92
N ALA A 63 6.59 -12.00 -6.67
CA ALA A 63 7.97 -12.01 -6.22
C ALA A 63 8.40 -13.43 -5.83
N ARG A 64 9.55 -13.89 -6.34
CA ARG A 64 10.10 -15.23 -6.08
C ARG A 64 11.59 -15.16 -5.81
N THR A 65 12.13 -16.09 -5.00
CA THR A 65 13.59 -16.24 -4.87
C THR A 65 14.20 -16.74 -6.18
N VAL A 66 15.32 -16.18 -6.62
CA VAL A 66 15.98 -16.57 -7.89
C VAL A 66 16.49 -18.02 -7.86
N GLU A 67 17.14 -18.45 -6.77
CA GLU A 67 17.78 -19.77 -6.73
C GLU A 67 16.78 -20.93 -6.55
N GLY A 68 15.68 -20.69 -5.82
CA GLY A 68 14.71 -21.71 -5.43
C GLY A 68 13.33 -21.61 -6.08
N GLY A 69 12.99 -20.48 -6.72
CA GLY A 69 11.65 -20.19 -7.21
C GLY A 69 10.57 -20.12 -6.12
N GLN A 70 10.97 -20.05 -4.84
CA GLN A 70 10.05 -19.97 -3.71
C GLN A 70 9.24 -18.67 -3.80
N LEU A 71 7.91 -18.78 -3.70
CA LEU A 71 7.04 -17.61 -3.60
C LEU A 71 7.38 -16.79 -2.36
N VAL A 72 7.61 -15.50 -2.57
CA VAL A 72 7.84 -14.50 -1.51
C VAL A 72 6.58 -13.69 -1.27
N ASP A 73 5.99 -13.13 -2.33
CA ASP A 73 4.75 -12.36 -2.29
C ASP A 73 4.06 -12.40 -3.67
N THR A 74 2.75 -12.20 -3.72
CA THR A 74 1.99 -12.08 -4.98
C THR A 74 0.71 -11.30 -4.76
N THR A 75 0.24 -10.64 -5.81
CA THR A 75 -1.11 -10.07 -5.90
C THR A 75 -2.04 -10.94 -6.75
N ASP A 76 -1.53 -12.02 -7.34
CA ASP A 76 -2.29 -12.88 -8.24
C ASP A 76 -2.97 -14.01 -7.43
N PRO A 77 -4.32 -14.06 -7.40
CA PRO A 77 -5.05 -15.08 -6.67
C PRO A 77 -4.85 -16.49 -7.25
N GLU A 78 -4.59 -16.63 -8.55
CA GLU A 78 -4.32 -17.94 -9.18
C GLU A 78 -2.97 -18.48 -8.69
N VAL A 79 -1.93 -17.62 -8.66
CA VAL A 79 -0.62 -17.99 -8.11
C VAL A 79 -0.71 -18.35 -6.62
N ALA A 80 -1.49 -17.59 -5.85
CA ALA A 80 -1.71 -17.86 -4.44
C ALA A 80 -2.37 -19.23 -4.20
N GLU A 81 -3.38 -19.60 -5.00
CA GLU A 81 -4.01 -20.93 -4.94
C GLU A 81 -3.03 -22.05 -5.31
N GLU A 82 -2.21 -21.85 -6.36
CA GLU A 82 -1.22 -22.83 -6.80
C GLU A 82 -0.14 -23.12 -5.75
N GLU A 83 0.29 -22.09 -5.02
CA GLU A 83 1.27 -22.19 -3.94
C GLU A 83 0.64 -22.57 -2.58
N GLY A 84 -0.69 -22.64 -2.51
CA GLY A 84 -1.45 -23.02 -1.31
C GLY A 84 -1.37 -21.97 -0.20
N VAL A 85 -1.40 -20.70 -0.58
CA VAL A 85 -1.38 -19.53 0.32
C VAL A 85 -2.64 -18.68 0.22
N ASP A 86 -3.67 -19.15 -0.50
CA ASP A 86 -4.95 -18.45 -0.74
C ASP A 86 -5.74 -18.15 0.54
N ASP A 87 -5.47 -18.85 1.64
CA ASP A 87 -6.09 -18.59 2.95
C ASP A 87 -5.38 -17.50 3.78
N GLN A 88 -4.26 -16.94 3.30
CA GLN A 88 -3.45 -15.98 4.05
C GLN A 88 -3.88 -14.51 3.89
N GLY A 89 -4.81 -14.21 2.98
CA GLY A 89 -5.29 -12.85 2.76
C GLY A 89 -6.06 -12.69 1.45
N THR A 90 -6.37 -11.45 1.10
CA THR A 90 -6.94 -11.12 -0.20
C THR A 90 -5.81 -10.84 -1.19
N PHE A 91 -5.87 -11.48 -2.36
CA PHE A 91 -4.87 -11.38 -3.42
C PHE A 91 -5.50 -10.62 -4.60
N GLU A 92 -5.16 -9.34 -4.69
CA GLU A 92 -5.63 -8.46 -5.77
C GLU A 92 -4.54 -7.43 -6.12
N PRO A 93 -4.55 -6.90 -7.35
CA PRO A 93 -3.63 -5.85 -7.76
C PRO A 93 -3.67 -4.66 -6.79
N ARG A 94 -2.49 -4.15 -6.45
CA ARG A 94 -2.34 -3.12 -5.43
C ARG A 94 -2.18 -1.76 -6.06
N VAL A 95 -2.77 -0.74 -5.44
CA VAL A 95 -2.52 0.65 -5.82
C VAL A 95 -1.29 1.14 -5.04
N ILE A 96 -0.30 1.66 -5.77
CA ILE A 96 0.93 2.20 -5.21
C ILE A 96 1.14 3.63 -5.69
N VAL A 97 2.04 4.35 -5.02
CA VAL A 97 2.50 5.67 -5.45
C VAL A 97 3.97 5.55 -5.80
N LEU A 98 4.33 5.86 -7.04
CA LEU A 98 5.72 5.76 -7.48
C LEU A 98 6.60 6.76 -6.72
N GLY A 99 7.71 6.28 -6.17
CA GLY A 99 8.66 7.10 -5.41
C GLY A 99 8.38 7.20 -3.91
N GLU A 100 7.28 6.62 -3.40
CA GLU A 100 7.00 6.56 -1.96
C GLU A 100 7.62 5.33 -1.27
N GLY A 101 8.34 4.47 -2.00
CA GLY A 101 9.02 3.29 -1.44
C GLY A 101 8.05 2.16 -1.08
N HIS A 102 6.99 2.03 -1.87
CA HIS A 102 5.99 0.98 -1.70
C HIS A 102 6.47 -0.36 -2.28
N LEU A 103 7.37 -0.30 -3.26
CA LEU A 103 8.10 -1.45 -3.81
C LEU A 103 9.60 -1.31 -3.57
N PHE A 104 10.36 -2.36 -3.91
CA PHE A 104 11.81 -2.25 -3.91
C PHE A 104 12.28 -1.14 -4.86
N PRO A 105 13.29 -0.32 -4.50
CA PRO A 105 13.73 0.80 -5.32
C PRO A 105 14.07 0.42 -6.76
N GLU A 106 14.62 -0.76 -7.00
CA GLU A 106 14.97 -1.27 -8.32
C GLU A 106 13.74 -1.55 -9.17
N VAL A 107 12.65 -2.02 -8.56
CA VAL A 107 11.36 -2.25 -9.22
C VAL A 107 10.70 -0.91 -9.55
N GLU A 108 10.64 0.04 -8.62
CA GLU A 108 10.11 1.38 -8.91
C GLU A 108 10.91 2.08 -10.03
N ASN A 109 12.23 1.92 -10.06
CA ASN A 109 13.08 2.48 -11.10
C ASN A 109 12.80 1.90 -12.49
N ASP A 110 12.41 0.63 -12.57
CA ASP A 110 12.07 -0.02 -13.84
C ASP A 110 10.70 0.42 -14.35
N ILE A 111 9.75 0.65 -13.45
CA ILE A 111 8.41 1.18 -13.75
C ILE A 111 8.47 2.67 -14.16
N ARG A 112 9.42 3.45 -13.63
CA ARG A 112 9.58 4.87 -14.01
C ARG A 112 9.79 5.01 -15.52
N GLY A 113 8.91 5.77 -16.15
CA GLY A 113 8.92 6.04 -17.58
C GLY A 113 8.30 4.93 -18.43
N SER A 114 7.75 3.86 -17.82
CA SER A 114 6.93 2.86 -18.51
C SER A 114 5.53 3.41 -18.80
N GLU A 115 4.74 2.66 -19.55
CA GLU A 115 3.37 2.98 -19.94
C GLU A 115 2.39 1.98 -19.32
N VAL A 116 1.09 2.31 -19.34
CA VAL A 116 0.04 1.39 -18.89
C VAL A 116 0.01 0.15 -19.80
N GLY A 117 -0.04 -1.03 -19.20
CA GLY A 117 0.02 -2.33 -19.87
C GLY A 117 1.43 -2.87 -20.05
N ASP A 118 2.47 -2.13 -19.64
CA ASP A 118 3.83 -2.65 -19.64
C ASP A 118 4.02 -3.70 -18.54
N GLU A 119 4.77 -4.74 -18.90
CA GLU A 119 5.19 -5.83 -18.01
C GLU A 119 6.72 -5.85 -17.92
N GLY A 120 7.25 -6.23 -16.77
CA GLY A 120 8.68 -6.28 -16.52
C GLY A 120 9.09 -7.35 -15.53
N THR A 121 10.36 -7.75 -15.61
CA THR A 121 11.00 -8.66 -14.67
C THR A 121 12.27 -7.99 -14.15
N VAL A 122 12.34 -7.78 -12.84
CA VAL A 122 13.48 -7.14 -12.17
C VAL A 122 14.06 -8.10 -11.14
N VAL A 123 15.38 -8.24 -11.13
CA VAL A 123 16.08 -8.99 -10.08
C VAL A 123 16.62 -7.99 -9.05
N VAL A 124 16.10 -8.08 -7.83
CA VAL A 124 16.53 -7.31 -6.66
C VAL A 124 17.59 -8.12 -5.91
N PRO A 125 18.84 -7.65 -5.82
CA PRO A 125 19.90 -8.34 -5.09
C PRO A 125 19.55 -8.50 -3.61
N ALA A 126 20.03 -9.57 -2.97
CA ALA A 126 19.80 -9.85 -1.56
C ALA A 126 20.15 -8.64 -0.66
N ALA A 127 21.24 -7.93 -0.97
CA ALA A 127 21.70 -6.76 -0.22
C ALA A 127 20.70 -5.58 -0.23
N GLU A 128 19.86 -5.48 -1.26
CA GLU A 128 18.86 -4.41 -1.47
C GLU A 128 17.44 -4.89 -1.12
N ALA A 129 17.22 -6.21 -1.07
CA ALA A 129 15.97 -6.83 -0.62
C ALA A 129 15.93 -7.08 0.90
N PHE A 130 16.30 -8.30 1.34
CA PHE A 130 16.19 -8.74 2.74
C PHE A 130 17.52 -8.73 3.52
N GLY A 131 18.57 -8.17 2.91
CA GLY A 131 19.93 -8.13 3.44
C GLY A 131 20.80 -9.30 2.99
N GLU A 132 22.11 -9.10 3.00
CA GLU A 132 23.07 -10.20 2.85
C GLU A 132 23.00 -11.13 4.08
N TYR A 133 23.26 -12.41 3.86
CA TYR A 133 23.41 -13.35 4.96
C TYR A 133 24.66 -13.01 5.79
N ASP A 134 24.49 -12.70 7.08
CA ASP A 134 25.58 -12.39 7.99
C ASP A 134 25.86 -13.56 8.95
N GLU A 135 27.04 -14.18 8.82
CA GLU A 135 27.50 -15.22 9.74
C GLU A 135 27.63 -14.71 11.19
N ALA A 136 27.78 -13.40 11.40
CA ALA A 136 27.84 -12.79 12.73
C ALA A 136 26.48 -12.78 13.44
N GLU A 137 25.36 -12.83 12.70
CA GLU A 137 24.01 -12.99 13.25
C GLU A 137 23.69 -14.45 13.61
N VAL A 138 24.61 -15.38 13.35
CA VAL A 138 24.51 -16.76 13.84
C VAL A 138 25.20 -16.89 15.19
N GLU A 139 24.42 -16.81 16.26
CA GLU A 139 24.96 -16.81 17.62
C GLU A 139 24.86 -18.17 18.32
N THR A 140 25.74 -18.36 19.31
CA THR A 140 25.67 -19.52 20.22
C THR A 140 25.08 -19.10 21.56
N VAL A 141 23.91 -19.67 21.89
CA VAL A 141 23.15 -19.38 23.10
C VAL A 141 23.02 -20.61 23.99
N SER A 142 22.59 -20.42 25.25
CA SER A 142 22.29 -21.55 26.14
C SER A 142 21.00 -22.22 25.67
N ALA A 143 21.00 -23.54 25.52
CA ALA A 143 19.79 -24.29 25.14
C ALA A 143 18.66 -24.14 26.16
N ASP A 144 18.99 -23.79 27.41
CA ASP A 144 18.00 -23.50 28.46
C ASP A 144 17.14 -22.25 28.18
N LYS A 145 17.59 -21.37 27.27
CA LYS A 145 16.79 -20.22 26.81
C LYS A 145 15.71 -20.60 25.81
N ILE A 146 15.76 -21.82 25.27
CA ILE A 146 14.83 -22.34 24.28
C ILE A 146 13.88 -23.31 25.00
N ASP A 147 12.59 -23.15 24.75
CA ASP A 147 11.56 -24.05 25.26
C ASP A 147 11.84 -25.49 24.84
N GLU A 148 11.57 -26.45 25.74
CA GLU A 148 11.94 -27.85 25.50
C GLU A 148 11.33 -28.45 24.23
N ASP A 149 10.13 -27.99 23.87
CA ASP A 149 9.40 -28.43 22.69
C ASP A 149 10.02 -27.93 21.37
N ASP A 150 10.77 -26.81 21.40
CA ASP A 150 11.40 -26.18 20.22
C ASP A 150 12.90 -26.53 20.07
N ARG A 151 13.40 -27.52 20.82
CA ARG A 151 14.80 -27.94 20.79
C ARG A 151 15.11 -28.91 19.65
N TYR A 152 14.73 -28.57 18.42
CA TYR A 152 15.04 -29.34 17.22
C TYR A 152 15.55 -28.43 16.08
N PRO A 153 16.47 -28.91 15.23
CA PRO A 153 16.93 -28.15 14.06
C PRO A 153 15.78 -27.67 13.17
N GLY A 154 15.80 -26.41 12.76
CA GLY A 154 14.77 -25.76 11.97
C GLY A 154 13.64 -25.12 12.80
N ALA A 155 13.60 -25.30 14.12
CA ALA A 155 12.60 -24.66 14.96
C ALA A 155 12.77 -23.13 14.96
N ARG A 156 11.67 -22.39 14.83
CA ARG A 156 11.63 -20.95 15.04
C ARG A 156 11.59 -20.69 16.54
N VAL A 157 12.55 -19.92 17.05
CA VAL A 157 12.72 -19.63 18.48
C VAL A 157 12.73 -18.13 18.71
N GLN A 158 12.26 -17.69 19.87
CA GLN A 158 12.37 -16.29 20.30
C GLN A 158 13.26 -16.19 21.53
N ILE A 159 14.36 -15.45 21.41
CA ILE A 159 15.38 -15.34 22.45
C ILE A 159 15.69 -13.87 22.67
N ASP A 160 15.52 -13.40 23.91
CA ASP A 160 15.78 -12.01 24.30
C ASP A 160 15.04 -10.97 23.43
N GLY A 161 13.87 -11.35 22.88
CA GLY A 161 13.05 -10.51 22.01
C GLY A 161 13.38 -10.61 20.51
N GLN A 162 14.44 -11.32 20.13
CA GLN A 162 14.81 -11.58 18.74
C GLN A 162 14.26 -12.93 18.28
N GLN A 163 13.70 -12.99 17.08
CA GLN A 163 13.29 -14.25 16.45
C GLN A 163 14.47 -14.82 15.66
N GLY A 164 14.64 -16.14 15.69
CA GLY A 164 15.67 -16.82 14.92
C GLY A 164 15.33 -18.28 14.66
N VAL A 165 16.16 -18.95 13.86
CA VAL A 165 16.00 -20.36 13.51
C VAL A 165 17.11 -21.17 14.17
N LEU A 166 16.70 -22.21 14.90
CA LEU A 166 17.64 -23.11 15.56
C LEU A 166 18.35 -23.99 14.53
N GLU A 167 19.65 -23.82 14.30
CA GLU A 167 20.41 -24.69 13.39
C GLU A 167 20.77 -26.03 14.05
N THR A 168 21.28 -26.00 15.27
CA THR A 168 21.75 -27.19 15.96
C THR A 168 21.86 -27.02 17.47
N ILE A 169 21.74 -28.11 18.21
CA ILE A 169 21.98 -28.16 19.65
C ILE A 169 23.04 -29.22 19.96
N ILE A 170 24.13 -28.80 20.60
CA ILE A 170 25.23 -29.68 21.00
C ILE A 170 25.62 -29.37 22.45
N GLY A 171 25.47 -30.36 23.33
CA GLY A 171 25.99 -30.28 24.70
C GLY A 171 25.42 -29.13 25.53
N GLY A 172 24.14 -28.80 25.35
CA GLY A 172 23.45 -27.71 26.06
C GLY A 172 23.69 -26.31 25.47
N ARG A 173 24.39 -26.21 24.34
CA ARG A 173 24.52 -24.98 23.56
C ARG A 173 23.74 -25.11 22.27
N ALA A 174 23.01 -24.07 21.93
CA ALA A 174 22.24 -23.95 20.69
C ALA A 174 22.94 -22.96 19.76
N ARG A 175 23.07 -23.29 18.49
CA ARG A 175 23.45 -22.33 17.43
C ARG A 175 22.16 -21.87 16.78
N VAL A 176 21.90 -20.57 16.84
CA VAL A 176 20.65 -19.95 16.38
C VAL A 176 21.02 -18.88 15.35
N ASP A 177 20.36 -18.95 14.21
CA ASP A 177 20.47 -17.99 13.13
C ASP A 177 19.43 -16.88 13.32
N PHE A 178 19.87 -15.64 13.50
CA PHE A 178 18.99 -14.48 13.66
C PHE A 178 18.81 -13.67 12.37
N ASN A 179 19.37 -14.11 11.24
CA ASN A 179 19.15 -13.48 9.94
C ASN A 179 17.66 -13.50 9.56
N HIS A 180 17.27 -12.59 8.66
CA HIS A 180 15.96 -12.66 8.03
C HIS A 180 15.80 -14.03 7.29
N PRO A 181 14.60 -14.65 7.28
CA PRO A 181 14.39 -15.94 6.61
C PRO A 181 14.75 -15.99 5.12
N LEU A 182 14.81 -14.82 4.47
CA LEU A 182 15.17 -14.64 3.06
C LEU A 182 16.53 -13.91 2.89
N ALA A 183 17.32 -13.77 3.95
CA ALA A 183 18.63 -13.12 3.87
C ALA A 183 19.58 -13.92 2.96
N GLY A 184 20.28 -13.22 2.07
CA GLY A 184 21.17 -13.81 1.08
C GLY A 184 20.48 -14.33 -0.19
N GLU A 185 19.16 -14.27 -0.28
CA GLU A 185 18.41 -14.65 -1.49
C GLU A 185 18.16 -13.42 -2.37
N ASP A 186 18.53 -13.51 -3.65
CA ASP A 186 18.10 -12.55 -4.66
C ASP A 186 16.62 -12.79 -5.01
N ILE A 187 15.87 -11.72 -5.24
CA ILE A 187 14.43 -11.80 -5.51
C ILE A 187 14.16 -11.39 -6.96
N GLU A 188 13.54 -12.27 -7.73
CA GLU A 188 12.96 -11.95 -9.03
C GLU A 188 11.54 -11.42 -8.84
N TYR A 189 11.26 -10.28 -9.45
CA TYR A 189 10.01 -9.55 -9.32
C TYR A 189 9.41 -9.39 -10.71
N ASP A 190 8.34 -10.12 -10.98
CA ASP A 190 7.54 -9.98 -12.19
C ASP A 190 6.37 -9.04 -11.91
N TYR A 191 6.20 -8.01 -12.72
CA TYR A 191 5.14 -7.02 -12.54
C TYR A 191 4.43 -6.68 -13.85
N GLU A 192 3.20 -6.21 -13.72
CA GLU A 192 2.38 -5.65 -14.79
C GLU A 192 1.71 -4.36 -14.31
N VAL A 193 1.91 -3.27 -15.04
CA VAL A 193 1.20 -2.02 -14.80
C VAL A 193 -0.18 -2.09 -15.44
N LEU A 194 -1.23 -2.08 -14.62
CA LEU A 194 -2.61 -2.29 -15.11
C LEU A 194 -3.29 -0.98 -15.51
N GLU A 195 -3.14 0.07 -14.69
CA GLU A 195 -3.71 1.39 -14.96
C GLU A 195 -3.10 2.47 -14.07
N VAL A 196 -3.25 3.73 -14.49
CA VAL A 196 -3.06 4.90 -13.64
C VAL A 196 -4.37 5.18 -12.92
N VAL A 197 -4.31 5.33 -11.59
CA VAL A 197 -5.48 5.60 -10.76
C VAL A 197 -5.64 7.11 -10.63
N GLU A 198 -6.68 7.65 -11.25
CA GLU A 198 -6.98 9.09 -11.23
C GLU A 198 -8.01 9.48 -10.18
N ASP A 199 -8.89 8.56 -9.81
CA ASP A 199 -9.97 8.82 -8.88
C ASP A 199 -9.47 8.93 -7.43
N ASP A 200 -9.74 10.07 -6.78
CA ASP A 200 -9.29 10.33 -5.40
C ASP A 200 -9.80 9.31 -4.38
N LEU A 201 -11.00 8.74 -4.59
CA LEU A 201 -11.51 7.70 -3.71
C LEU A 201 -10.63 6.47 -3.91
N GLU A 202 -10.50 5.93 -5.12
CA GLU A 202 -9.65 4.75 -5.39
C GLU A 202 -8.20 4.94 -4.90
N ARG A 203 -7.63 6.15 -5.05
CA ARG A 203 -6.31 6.51 -4.50
C ARG A 203 -6.27 6.37 -2.98
N ALA A 204 -7.24 6.96 -2.28
CA ALA A 204 -7.33 6.89 -0.83
C ALA A 204 -7.62 5.47 -0.33
N GLU A 205 -8.49 4.72 -1.02
CA GLU A 205 -8.81 3.34 -0.71
C GLU A 205 -7.57 2.46 -0.85
N GLY A 206 -6.84 2.63 -1.95
CA GLY A 206 -5.58 1.94 -2.22
C GLY A 206 -4.52 2.16 -1.15
N LEU A 207 -4.30 3.42 -0.75
CA LEU A 207 -3.36 3.77 0.31
C LEU A 207 -3.77 3.19 1.67
N LEU A 208 -5.04 3.32 2.05
CA LEU A 208 -5.53 2.80 3.33
C LEU A 208 -5.45 1.27 3.39
N SER A 209 -5.83 0.60 2.30
CA SER A 209 -5.71 -0.85 2.17
C SER A 209 -4.25 -1.29 2.34
N MET A 210 -3.31 -0.63 1.65
CA MET A 210 -1.89 -0.92 1.78
C MET A 210 -1.35 -0.71 3.21
N PHE A 211 -1.75 0.38 3.89
CA PHE A 211 -1.23 0.66 5.24
C PHE A 211 -1.81 -0.21 6.33
N LEU A 212 -3.08 -0.61 6.19
CA LEU A 212 -3.84 -1.22 7.28
C LEU A 212 -4.15 -2.70 7.03
N ASP A 213 -4.01 -3.18 5.79
CA ASP A 213 -4.44 -4.51 5.34
C ASP A 213 -5.92 -4.75 5.69
N LEU A 214 -6.74 -3.73 5.45
CA LEU A 214 -8.18 -3.71 5.76
C LEU A 214 -8.97 -3.14 4.59
N GLU A 215 -10.09 -3.80 4.29
CA GLU A 215 -11.14 -3.26 3.43
C GLU A 215 -12.04 -2.36 4.28
N LEU A 216 -12.06 -1.06 4.01
CA LEU A 216 -12.87 -0.08 4.73
C LEU A 216 -13.97 0.47 3.81
N GLU A 217 -15.14 0.78 4.38
CA GLU A 217 -16.19 1.49 3.65
C GLU A 217 -15.87 2.98 3.64
N MET A 218 -15.75 3.56 2.44
CA MET A 218 -15.31 4.93 2.25
C MET A 218 -16.15 5.66 1.21
N TRP A 219 -16.27 6.98 1.37
CA TRP A 219 -16.89 7.84 0.35
C TRP A 219 -16.35 9.27 0.45
N ILE A 220 -16.39 10.00 -0.66
CA ILE A 220 -16.02 11.42 -0.70
C ILE A 220 -17.28 12.27 -0.79
N GLU A 221 -17.37 13.30 0.05
CA GLU A 221 -18.42 14.33 -0.03
C GLU A 221 -17.81 15.73 0.11
N THR A 222 -18.40 16.72 -0.56
CA THR A 222 -18.00 18.13 -0.44
C THR A 222 -18.88 18.82 0.58
N ASP A 223 -18.29 19.23 1.69
CA ASP A 223 -18.97 19.88 2.81
C ASP A 223 -18.69 21.39 2.84
N GLU A 224 -19.70 22.18 3.19
CA GLU A 224 -19.51 23.59 3.56
C GLU A 224 -19.13 23.70 5.04
N VAL A 225 -17.96 24.26 5.34
CA VAL A 225 -17.42 24.39 6.70
C VAL A 225 -17.17 25.87 7.01
N GLU A 226 -17.69 26.35 8.14
CA GLU A 226 -17.38 27.68 8.64
C GLU A 226 -16.00 27.69 9.32
N GLU A 227 -15.03 28.38 8.71
CA GLU A 227 -13.70 28.58 9.27
C GLU A 227 -13.53 30.01 9.73
N THR A 228 -12.90 30.18 10.90
CA THR A 228 -12.57 31.51 11.43
C THR A 228 -11.08 31.75 11.26
N ARG A 229 -10.73 32.73 10.43
CA ARG A 229 -9.37 33.18 10.20
C ARG A 229 -9.15 34.54 10.85
N VAL A 230 -7.94 34.74 11.35
CA VAL A 230 -7.48 36.04 11.83
C VAL A 230 -6.85 36.78 10.64
N GLU A 231 -7.47 37.88 10.22
CA GLU A 231 -6.89 38.78 9.22
C GLU A 231 -5.90 39.73 9.90
N GLU A 232 -4.66 39.73 9.41
CA GLU A 232 -3.66 40.69 9.88
C GLU A 232 -4.01 42.08 9.35
N PRO A 233 -3.87 43.12 10.18
CA PRO A 233 -4.13 44.49 9.76
C PRO A 233 -3.23 44.92 8.60
N ASP A 234 -3.74 45.80 7.72
CA ASP A 234 -2.96 46.39 6.63
C ASP A 234 -1.64 46.99 7.17
N GLU A 235 -0.52 46.72 6.48
CA GLU A 235 0.84 47.16 6.90
C GLU A 235 0.99 48.69 7.04
N ASP A 236 0.02 49.45 6.51
CA ASP A 236 -0.02 50.93 6.54
C ASP A 236 -0.72 51.50 7.80
N ASP A 237 -1.34 50.67 8.66
CA ASP A 237 -2.02 51.10 9.90
C ASP A 237 -1.40 50.45 11.15
N GLU A 238 -0.42 51.13 11.76
CA GLU A 238 0.39 50.63 12.88
C GLU A 238 -0.41 50.37 14.18
N ASP A 239 -1.67 50.82 14.26
CA ASP A 239 -2.55 50.72 15.43
C ASP A 239 -3.74 49.75 15.23
N ALA A 240 -3.89 49.13 14.05
CA ALA A 240 -5.02 48.25 13.77
C ALA A 240 -4.86 46.88 14.49
N GLU A 241 -5.94 46.43 15.14
CA GLU A 241 -5.98 45.13 15.82
C GLU A 241 -6.40 44.04 14.82
N PRO A 242 -5.89 42.80 14.95
CA PRO A 242 -6.29 41.71 14.08
C PRO A 242 -7.81 41.43 14.19
N GLU A 243 -8.49 41.35 13.05
CA GLU A 243 -9.93 41.06 12.99
C GLU A 243 -10.16 39.56 12.73
N THR A 244 -11.10 38.96 13.46
CA THR A 244 -11.53 37.57 13.20
C THR A 244 -12.65 37.59 12.16
N VAL A 245 -12.41 36.96 11.01
CA VAL A 245 -13.40 36.78 9.95
C VAL A 245 -13.80 35.32 9.89
N THR A 246 -15.11 35.07 9.93
CA THR A 246 -15.68 33.74 9.67
C THR A 246 -16.13 33.68 8.23
N GLU A 247 -15.62 32.70 7.49
CA GLU A 247 -15.99 32.42 6.10
C GLU A 247 -16.42 30.96 5.93
N THR A 248 -17.36 30.72 5.01
CA THR A 248 -17.78 29.37 4.65
C THR A 248 -16.93 28.89 3.48
N VAL A 249 -16.22 27.78 3.69
CA VAL A 249 -15.32 27.18 2.70
C VAL A 249 -15.83 25.78 2.35
N GLU A 250 -15.86 25.45 1.06
CA GLU A 250 -16.13 24.10 0.59
C GLU A 250 -14.90 23.21 0.79
N LYS A 251 -15.06 22.06 1.44
CA LYS A 251 -14.01 21.07 1.69
C LYS A 251 -14.39 19.72 1.13
N ARG A 252 -13.51 19.10 0.36
CA ARG A 252 -13.59 17.70 -0.05
C ARG A 252 -13.17 16.82 1.11
N THR A 253 -14.11 16.06 1.64
CA THR A 253 -13.93 15.22 2.81
C THR A 253 -13.99 13.76 2.41
N LEU A 254 -12.96 12.99 2.76
CA LEU A 254 -13.04 11.54 2.78
C LEU A 254 -13.66 11.09 4.09
N TYR A 255 -14.78 10.40 3.98
CA TYR A 255 -15.42 9.73 5.09
C TYR A 255 -14.98 8.27 5.12
N VAL A 256 -14.56 7.81 6.29
CA VAL A 256 -14.13 6.43 6.54
C VAL A 256 -15.02 5.85 7.63
N GLU A 257 -15.74 4.78 7.31
CA GLU A 257 -16.49 4.06 8.33
C GLU A 257 -15.54 3.32 9.27
N SER A 258 -15.69 3.55 10.57
CA SER A 258 -14.92 2.91 11.61
C SER A 258 -15.60 1.62 12.06
N ASP A 259 -15.13 0.49 11.55
CA ASP A 259 -15.42 -0.83 12.12
C ASP A 259 -14.56 -1.10 13.39
N PRO A 260 -14.99 -1.96 14.35
CA PRO A 260 -14.15 -2.42 15.45
C PRO A 260 -12.74 -2.90 15.06
N GLN A 261 -12.55 -3.46 13.87
CA GLN A 261 -11.25 -3.87 13.34
C GLN A 261 -10.31 -2.66 13.17
N LEU A 262 -10.80 -1.55 12.58
CA LEU A 262 -10.02 -0.32 12.45
C LEU A 262 -9.66 0.27 13.82
N ALA A 263 -10.61 0.26 14.75
CA ALA A 263 -10.40 0.77 16.11
C ALA A 263 -9.36 -0.06 16.90
N MET A 264 -9.24 -1.35 16.61
CA MET A 264 -8.28 -2.26 17.25
C MET A 264 -6.96 -2.39 16.47
N ASN A 265 -6.88 -1.90 15.24
CA ASN A 265 -5.68 -1.95 14.42
C ASN A 265 -4.57 -1.11 15.09
N GLN A 266 -3.42 -1.76 15.37
CA GLN A 266 -2.31 -1.13 16.09
C GLN A 266 -1.61 -0.05 15.29
N GLN A 267 -1.47 -0.21 13.97
CA GLN A 267 -0.87 0.80 13.09
C GLN A 267 -1.75 2.04 13.07
N TRP A 268 -3.07 1.88 12.87
CA TRP A 268 -4.02 2.98 12.93
C TRP A 268 -3.95 3.74 14.26
N MET A 269 -3.99 3.04 15.39
CA MET A 269 -3.91 3.69 16.72
C MET A 269 -2.64 4.51 16.92
N MET A 270 -1.51 4.08 16.37
CA MET A 270 -0.21 4.73 16.55
C MET A 270 0.08 5.82 15.50
N GLN A 271 -0.41 5.63 14.27
CA GLN A 271 0.01 6.40 13.10
C GLN A 271 -1.14 7.06 12.32
N LYS A 272 -2.41 7.00 12.77
CA LYS A 272 -3.55 7.59 12.03
C LYS A 272 -3.34 9.03 11.59
N GLN A 273 -2.65 9.86 12.36
CA GLN A 273 -2.36 11.25 11.97
C GLN A 273 -1.38 11.32 10.80
N GLN A 274 -0.38 10.45 10.76
CA GLN A 274 0.59 10.37 9.68
C GLN A 274 -0.05 9.80 8.41
N ILE A 275 -0.81 8.71 8.55
CA ILE A 275 -1.57 8.11 7.45
C ILE A 275 -2.54 9.13 6.86
N ALA A 276 -3.31 9.82 7.71
CA ALA A 276 -4.25 10.83 7.25
C ALA A 276 -3.55 12.00 6.55
N GLN A 277 -2.41 12.45 7.06
CA GLN A 277 -1.63 13.52 6.42
C GLN A 277 -1.10 13.08 5.06
N GLN A 278 -0.58 11.85 4.95
CA GLN A 278 -0.05 11.34 3.69
C GLN A 278 -1.15 11.20 2.62
N ILE A 279 -2.33 10.72 3.01
CA ILE A 279 -3.48 10.67 2.08
C ILE A 279 -3.84 12.09 1.63
N ILE A 280 -3.95 13.06 2.55
CA ILE A 280 -4.25 14.46 2.23
C ILE A 280 -3.17 15.09 1.33
N ASP A 281 -1.90 14.78 1.56
CA ASP A 281 -0.79 15.36 0.79
C ASP A 281 -0.69 14.75 -0.62
N LEU A 282 -1.10 13.50 -0.79
CA LEU A 282 -1.03 12.76 -2.06
C LEU A 282 -2.34 12.78 -2.86
N THR A 283 -3.42 13.33 -2.31
CA THR A 283 -4.73 13.42 -2.99
C THR A 283 -5.26 14.84 -2.92
N ASP A 284 -6.30 15.17 -3.69
CA ASP A 284 -6.94 16.48 -3.64
C ASP A 284 -8.00 16.58 -2.52
N LEU A 285 -7.76 15.92 -1.37
CA LEU A 285 -8.66 15.88 -0.22
C LEU A 285 -8.25 16.91 0.84
N ASP A 286 -9.23 17.65 1.38
CA ASP A 286 -8.97 18.68 2.40
C ASP A 286 -8.92 18.11 3.82
N ARG A 287 -9.66 17.02 4.07
CA ARG A 287 -9.75 16.38 5.39
C ARG A 287 -10.28 14.95 5.32
N ILE A 288 -10.02 14.21 6.38
CA ILE A 288 -10.53 12.84 6.57
C ILE A 288 -11.36 12.81 7.86
N LEU A 289 -12.58 12.29 7.77
CA LEU A 289 -13.47 12.06 8.90
C LEU A 289 -13.71 10.57 9.10
N VAL A 290 -13.43 10.10 10.30
CA VAL A 290 -13.62 8.69 10.68
C VAL A 290 -14.88 8.61 11.53
N GLN A 291 -15.88 7.86 11.06
CA GLN A 291 -17.22 7.82 11.65
C GLN A 291 -17.54 6.43 12.18
N GLU A 292 -17.90 6.32 13.46
CA GLU A 292 -18.47 5.09 14.01
C GLU A 292 -20.00 5.11 13.83
N ILE A 293 -20.55 4.14 13.10
CA ILE A 293 -21.99 4.03 12.89
C ILE A 293 -22.61 3.20 14.01
N LEU A 294 -23.40 3.85 14.87
CA LEU A 294 -24.18 3.21 15.93
C LEU A 294 -25.66 3.22 15.58
N ASP A 295 -26.11 2.25 14.79
CA ASP A 295 -27.48 2.13 14.29
C ASP A 295 -28.43 1.34 15.24
N GLY A 296 -27.93 0.90 16.40
CA GLY A 296 -28.67 0.13 17.38
C GLY A 296 -29.00 -1.31 16.96
N SER A 297 -28.46 -1.78 15.83
CA SER A 297 -28.64 -3.15 15.34
C SER A 297 -27.53 -4.12 15.81
N GLY A 298 -26.41 -3.58 16.29
CA GLY A 298 -25.26 -4.32 16.83
C GLY A 298 -25.28 -4.53 18.35
N MET A 299 -25.19 -5.80 18.78
CA MET A 299 -24.88 -6.25 20.15
C MET A 299 -25.91 -6.01 21.26
N GLY A 300 -27.02 -6.77 21.19
CA GLY A 300 -27.64 -7.28 22.40
C GLY A 300 -26.68 -8.26 23.10
N MET A 301 -25.93 -7.79 24.10
CA MET A 301 -25.07 -8.58 24.99
C MET A 301 -25.72 -9.95 25.37
N PRO A 302 -25.23 -11.08 24.85
CA PRO A 302 -25.68 -12.40 25.29
C PRO A 302 -24.86 -12.79 26.53
N GLY A 303 -25.16 -12.22 27.70
CA GLY A 303 -24.32 -12.55 28.85
C GLY A 303 -24.51 -11.87 30.20
N MET A 304 -25.69 -11.35 30.57
CA MET A 304 -25.95 -11.02 31.98
C MET A 304 -27.40 -11.32 32.41
N MET A 305 -27.92 -12.51 32.08
CA MET A 305 -29.08 -13.06 32.78
C MET A 305 -28.58 -13.96 33.92
N GLY A 306 -28.15 -13.32 35.01
CA GLY A 306 -27.40 -13.99 36.08
C GLY A 306 -27.55 -13.37 37.46
N GLY A 307 -28.77 -12.99 37.84
CA GLY A 307 -29.18 -12.98 39.26
C GLY A 307 -29.01 -11.70 40.06
N MET A 308 -30.07 -10.90 40.12
CA MET A 308 -30.57 -10.14 41.29
C MET A 308 -31.78 -9.36 40.77
N GLY A 309 -33.04 -9.62 41.15
CA GLY A 309 -33.50 -9.93 42.49
C GLY A 309 -33.90 -8.65 43.23
N GLY A 310 -34.91 -7.94 42.74
CA GLY A 310 -35.77 -7.09 43.59
C GLY A 310 -35.97 -5.65 43.12
N GLY A 311 -37.24 -5.25 43.02
CA GLY A 311 -37.63 -3.83 43.03
C GLY A 311 -38.66 -3.48 41.98
N ALA A 312 -39.90 -3.25 42.42
CA ALA A 312 -41.05 -2.93 41.59
C ALA A 312 -41.22 -1.42 41.39
N GLY A 313 -41.91 -1.05 40.29
CA GLY A 313 -42.44 0.29 40.02
C GLY A 313 -41.56 1.07 39.04
N GLY A 314 -42.01 1.58 37.90
CA GLY A 314 -43.36 1.90 37.43
C GLY A 314 -43.30 3.32 36.86
N GLY A 315 -43.74 3.50 35.62
CA GLY A 315 -43.99 4.81 35.01
C GLY A 315 -43.00 5.19 33.91
N ASP A 316 -43.52 5.23 32.68
CA ASP A 316 -43.02 6.03 31.57
C ASP A 316 -42.55 7.42 32.07
N VAL A 317 -41.35 7.83 31.67
CA VAL A 317 -40.88 9.20 31.83
C VAL A 317 -40.55 9.72 30.44
N ASP A 318 -41.49 10.52 29.92
CA ASP A 318 -41.33 11.36 28.75
C ASP A 318 -40.12 12.30 28.97
N ILE A 319 -39.18 12.27 28.03
CA ILE A 319 -37.89 12.97 28.07
C ILE A 319 -38.05 14.51 27.94
N GLU A 320 -39.27 14.99 27.65
CA GLU A 320 -39.55 16.41 27.43
C GLU A 320 -39.62 17.25 28.72
N GLU A 321 -39.81 16.66 29.91
CA GLU A 321 -39.93 17.43 31.17
C GLU A 321 -38.57 17.65 31.88
N ALA A 322 -37.51 16.92 31.49
CA ALA A 322 -36.18 17.02 32.13
C ALA A 322 -35.32 18.18 31.62
N LEU A 323 -35.73 18.86 30.53
CA LEU A 323 -34.99 19.97 29.94
C LEU A 323 -35.43 21.36 30.43
N GLU A 324 -36.47 21.47 31.26
CA GLU A 324 -36.95 22.76 31.79
C GLU A 324 -36.41 23.12 33.19
N GLU A 325 -35.63 22.27 33.87
CA GLU A 325 -35.08 22.55 35.22
C GLU A 325 -33.56 22.85 35.27
N ALA A 326 -32.89 23.03 34.13
CA ALA A 326 -31.48 23.41 34.08
C ALA A 326 -31.26 24.84 33.57
N ASP A 327 -31.97 25.80 34.16
CA ASP A 327 -31.62 27.23 34.06
C ASP A 327 -30.60 27.53 35.18
N ILE A 328 -29.32 27.28 34.89
CA ILE A 328 -28.22 27.69 35.77
C ILE A 328 -27.73 29.05 35.27
N ASP A 329 -28.10 30.10 36.01
CA ASP A 329 -27.63 31.48 35.84
C ASP A 329 -26.09 31.54 35.87
N ALA A 330 -25.50 32.13 34.83
CA ALA A 330 -24.05 32.19 34.59
C ALA A 330 -23.26 33.15 35.52
N ASP A 331 -23.85 33.64 36.61
CA ASP A 331 -23.22 34.61 37.52
C ASP A 331 -22.64 33.99 38.82
N GLU A 332 -22.71 32.67 39.01
CA GLU A 332 -22.18 31.96 40.21
C GLU A 332 -20.96 31.04 39.92
N ILE A 333 -20.16 31.33 38.88
CA ILE A 333 -18.88 30.61 38.61
C ILE A 333 -17.70 31.59 38.68
N ALA A 334 -17.70 32.50 39.67
CA ALA A 334 -16.60 33.46 39.87
C ALA A 334 -16.05 33.54 41.30
N ASP A 335 -16.46 32.66 42.23
CA ASP A 335 -15.98 32.69 43.62
C ASP A 335 -15.31 31.39 44.13
N GLU A 336 -14.97 30.44 43.24
CA GLU A 336 -14.13 29.27 43.60
C GLU A 336 -12.95 29.04 42.64
N LEU A 337 -12.21 30.11 42.33
CA LEU A 337 -10.79 30.03 41.94
C LEU A 337 -9.90 30.65 43.02
#